data_AF-A0A535DW67-F1
#
_entry.id   AF-A0A535DW67-F1
#
_cell.length_a   1.000
_cell.length_b   1.000
_cell.length_c   1.000
_cell.angle_alpha   90.00
_cell.angle_beta   90.00
_cell.angle_gamma   90.00
#
_symmetry.space_group_name_H-M   'P 1'
#
loop_
_entity.id
_entity.type
_entity.pdbx_description
1 polymer ?
#
loop_
_entity_poly.entity_id
_entity_poly.type
_entity_poly.pdbx_seq_one_letter_code
_entity_poly.pdbx_strand_id
1 'polypeptide(L)'
;QANPSGVNPHIFAFVWVKPPGESDGDYPTSTHSHGDPHCDPSLTNSDGNGNQFPVNSIPGFDIPAGQFFPFQFQQLVANSFPKIQ
;
A
#
# COMPACT_ATOMS: atom_id res chain seq x y z
N GLN A 1 6.91 -10.23 -29.44
CA GLN A 1 5.44 -10.19 -29.61
C GLN A 1 4.85 -10.85 -28.37
N ALA A 2 4.13 -10.12 -27.52
CA ALA A 2 3.53 -10.70 -26.32
C ALA A 2 2.38 -11.62 -26.73
N ASN A 3 2.36 -12.85 -26.21
CA ASN A 3 1.27 -13.79 -26.43
C ASN A 3 0.16 -13.49 -25.39
N PRO A 4 -0.99 -12.90 -25.79
CA PRO A 4 -2.01 -12.42 -24.87
C PRO A 4 -2.85 -13.55 -24.25
N SER A 5 -2.74 -14.78 -24.74
CA SER A 5 -3.40 -15.94 -24.14
C SER A 5 -2.47 -16.62 -23.14
N GLY A 6 -2.42 -16.08 -21.91
CA GLY A 6 -1.86 -16.80 -20.77
C GLY A 6 -2.71 -18.02 -20.39
N VAL A 7 -2.35 -18.68 -19.28
CA VAL A 7 -3.07 -19.85 -18.72
C VAL A 7 -4.55 -19.56 -18.39
N ASN A 8 -4.93 -18.28 -18.32
CA ASN A 8 -6.29 -17.82 -18.12
C ASN A 8 -6.72 -16.91 -19.29
N PRO A 9 -7.70 -17.31 -20.11
CA PRO A 9 -8.09 -16.59 -21.32
C PRO A 9 -8.70 -15.21 -21.08
N HIS A 10 -9.00 -14.87 -19.82
CA HIS A 10 -9.61 -13.58 -19.44
C HIS A 10 -8.64 -12.63 -18.71
N ILE A 11 -7.37 -13.01 -18.53
CA ILE A 11 -6.36 -12.16 -17.90
C ILE A 11 -5.28 -11.83 -18.92
N PHE A 12 -5.22 -10.57 -19.36
CA PHE A 12 -4.25 -10.11 -20.36
C PHE A 12 -2.83 -10.00 -19.80
N ALA A 13 -2.67 -9.48 -18.59
CA ALA A 13 -1.38 -9.29 -17.94
C ALA A 13 -1.52 -9.09 -16.43
N PHE A 14 -0.45 -9.41 -15.71
CA PHE A 14 -0.19 -8.87 -14.38
C PHE A 14 0.71 -7.65 -14.52
N VAL A 15 0.28 -6.51 -13.98
CA VAL A 15 0.97 -5.24 -14.11
C VAL A 15 1.06 -4.54 -12.75
N TRP A 16 2.15 -3.81 -12.53
CA TRP A 16 2.26 -2.91 -11.38
C TRP A 16 1.64 -1.56 -11.76
N VAL A 17 0.42 -1.33 -11.27
CA VAL A 17 -0.28 -0.05 -11.46
C VAL A 17 0.18 0.96 -10.41
N LYS A 18 0.11 0.58 -9.13
CA LYS A 18 0.71 1.37 -8.04
C LYS A 18 2.23 1.16 -8.05
N PRO A 19 3.04 2.22 -8.15
CA PRO A 19 4.50 2.09 -8.08
C PRO A 19 4.94 1.59 -6.69
N PRO A 20 5.70 0.50 -6.59
CA PRO A 20 6.21 0.04 -5.30
C PRO A 20 7.08 1.10 -4.63
N GLY A 21 6.77 1.42 -3.37
CA GLY A 21 7.46 2.46 -2.61
C GLY A 21 6.82 3.85 -2.72
N GLU A 22 5.73 4.02 -3.45
CA GLU A 22 4.91 5.23 -3.36
C GLU A 22 3.94 5.10 -2.19
N SER A 23 3.94 6.06 -1.25
CA SER A 23 3.04 6.05 -0.10
C SER A 23 1.58 6.00 -0.53
N ASP A 24 0.78 5.30 0.27
CA ASP A 24 -0.67 5.24 0.11
C ASP A 24 -1.37 6.45 0.76
N GLY A 25 -0.73 7.10 1.73
CA GLY A 25 -1.28 8.26 2.41
C GLY A 25 -0.66 8.56 3.76
N ASP A 26 -0.86 9.80 4.18
CA ASP A 26 -0.74 10.24 5.56
C ASP A 26 -2.14 10.24 6.23
N TYR A 27 -2.16 10.59 7.51
CA TYR A 27 -3.39 10.68 8.29
C TYR A 27 -3.55 12.08 8.91
N PRO A 28 -4.78 12.50 9.23
CA PRO A 28 -5.00 13.83 9.79
C PRO A 28 -4.31 14.01 11.15
N THR A 29 -3.60 15.12 11.32
CA THR A 29 -3.02 15.58 12.60
C THR A 29 -3.51 16.98 12.94
N SER A 30 -3.17 17.49 14.12
CA SER A 30 -3.53 18.86 14.53
C SER A 30 -2.92 19.94 13.62
N THR A 31 -1.81 19.64 12.93
CA THR A 31 -1.13 20.55 12.02
C THR A 31 -1.33 20.19 10.54
N HIS A 32 -2.02 19.08 10.24
CA HIS A 32 -2.24 18.58 8.90
C HIS A 32 -3.66 18.01 8.77
N SER A 33 -4.60 18.78 8.24
CA SER A 33 -6.02 18.40 8.20
C SER A 33 -6.40 17.47 7.04
N HIS A 34 -5.48 17.20 6.12
CA HIS A 34 -5.67 16.29 4.99
C HIS A 34 -5.10 14.90 5.34
N GLY A 35 -5.59 13.83 4.70
CA GLY A 35 -5.18 12.45 4.99
C GLY A 35 -6.37 11.52 5.27
N ASP A 36 -6.12 10.22 5.34
CA ASP A 36 -7.13 9.19 5.61
C ASP A 36 -6.89 8.55 6.99
N PRO A 37 -7.90 8.46 7.87
CA PRO A 37 -7.78 7.73 9.14
C PRO A 37 -7.29 6.28 9.00
N HIS A 38 -7.50 5.61 7.85
CA HIS A 38 -6.96 4.27 7.60
C HIS A 38 -5.43 4.24 7.52
N CYS A 39 -4.77 5.39 7.36
CA CYS A 39 -3.32 5.51 7.42
C CYS A 39 -2.82 5.71 8.87
N ASP A 40 -3.68 5.94 9.87
CA ASP A 40 -3.28 6.11 11.27
C ASP A 40 -3.07 4.75 11.97
N PRO A 41 -1.83 4.39 12.33
CA PRO A 41 -1.50 3.09 12.91
C PRO A 41 -2.13 2.84 14.29
N SER A 42 -2.66 3.88 14.93
CA SER A 42 -3.34 3.79 16.23
C SER A 42 -4.81 3.38 16.12
N LEU A 43 -5.38 3.38 14.90
CA LEU A 43 -6.79 3.12 14.67
C LEU A 43 -7.10 1.66 14.34
N THR A 44 -8.35 1.29 14.57
CA THR A 44 -8.94 0.06 14.08
C THR A 44 -9.68 0.31 12.76
N ASN A 45 -9.74 -0.72 11.93
CA ASN A 45 -10.38 -0.66 10.63
C ASN A 45 -11.89 -0.44 10.81
N SER A 46 -12.39 0.68 10.29
CA SER A 46 -13.80 1.06 10.37
C SER A 46 -14.67 0.36 9.33
N ASP A 47 -14.04 -0.20 8.31
CA ASP A 47 -14.68 -0.74 7.13
C ASP A 47 -14.93 -2.24 7.31
N GLY A 48 -16.17 -2.58 7.69
CA GLY A 48 -16.56 -3.97 7.92
C GLY A 48 -15.95 -4.57 9.19
N ASN A 49 -16.51 -5.69 9.65
CA ASN A 49 -16.12 -6.40 10.89
C ASN A 49 -16.18 -5.58 12.20
N GLY A 50 -16.82 -4.40 12.20
CA GLY A 50 -17.17 -3.68 13.42
C GLY A 50 -15.98 -3.26 14.29
N ASN A 51 -14.92 -2.72 13.70
CA ASN A 51 -13.75 -2.19 14.41
C ASN A 51 -12.91 -3.23 15.16
N GLN A 52 -13.01 -4.52 14.78
CA GLN A 52 -12.35 -5.61 15.49
C GLN A 52 -10.83 -5.67 15.26
N PHE A 53 -10.34 -5.21 14.12
CA PHE A 53 -8.94 -5.38 13.71
C PHE A 53 -8.22 -4.04 13.54
N PRO A 54 -6.91 -3.95 13.83
CA PRO A 54 -6.12 -2.74 13.55
C PRO A 54 -6.04 -2.46 12.04
N VAL A 55 -5.86 -1.19 11.65
CA VAL A 55 -5.69 -0.82 10.23
C VAL A 55 -4.39 -1.36 9.61
N ASN A 56 -3.38 -1.64 10.44
CA ASN A 56 -2.05 -2.15 10.05
C ASN A 56 -1.28 -1.23 9.08
N SER A 57 -1.48 0.09 9.15
CA SER A 57 -0.58 1.05 8.52
C SER A 57 0.77 1.07 9.22
N ILE A 58 1.82 1.49 8.50
CA ILE A 58 3.20 1.46 9.02
C ILE A 58 3.40 2.64 9.99
N PRO A 59 3.73 2.39 11.27
CA PRO A 59 3.87 3.46 12.25
C PRO A 59 5.19 4.23 12.11
N GLY A 60 5.19 5.48 12.60
CA GLY A 60 6.39 6.31 12.72
C GLY A 60 6.78 7.09 11.47
N PHE A 61 5.90 7.14 10.47
CA PHE A 61 6.10 7.87 9.23
C PHE A 61 4.87 8.70 8.88
N ASP A 62 5.11 9.91 8.39
CA ASP A 62 4.10 10.85 7.91
C ASP A 62 4.47 11.24 6.47
N ILE A 63 4.10 10.37 5.52
CA ILE A 63 4.49 10.49 4.11
C ILE A 63 3.21 10.64 3.27
N PRO A 64 2.96 11.81 2.66
CA PRO A 64 1.77 12.04 1.86
C PRO A 64 1.62 11.03 0.72
N ALA A 65 0.39 10.75 0.32
CA ALA A 65 0.09 9.88 -0.83
C ALA A 65 0.84 10.37 -2.08
N GLY A 66 1.43 9.44 -2.83
CA GLY A 66 2.18 9.79 -4.04
C GLY A 66 3.66 10.10 -3.81
N GLN A 67 4.08 10.33 -2.57
CA GLN A 67 5.49 10.59 -2.24
C GLN A 67 6.25 9.29 -2.01
N PHE A 68 7.56 9.32 -2.25
CA PHE A 68 8.41 8.15 -2.05
C PHE A 68 8.55 7.79 -0.56
N PHE A 69 8.21 6.55 -0.22
CA PHE A 69 8.29 5.97 1.11
C PHE A 69 9.41 4.90 1.16
N PRO A 70 10.65 5.29 1.52
CA PRO A 70 11.82 4.41 1.42
C PRO A 70 11.75 3.19 2.33
N PHE A 71 11.15 3.32 3.52
CA PHE A 71 11.04 2.21 4.47
C PHE A 71 10.12 1.11 3.95
N GLN A 72 8.91 1.46 3.50
CA GLN A 72 8.00 0.50 2.88
C GLN A 72 8.60 -0.10 1.61
N PHE A 73 9.31 0.69 0.78
CA PHE A 73 10.00 0.17 -0.40
C PHE A 73 10.99 -0.95 -0.05
N GLN A 74 11.83 -0.74 0.97
CA GLN A 74 12.77 -1.78 1.43
C GLN A 74 12.05 -3.02 1.93
N GLN A 75 10.93 -2.87 2.66
CA GLN A 75 10.11 -4.00 3.07
C GLN A 75 9.52 -4.76 1.87
N LEU A 76 9.00 -4.05 0.86
CA LEU A 76 8.44 -4.65 -0.36
C LEU A 76 9.51 -5.43 -1.13
N VAL A 77 10.71 -4.88 -1.29
CA VAL A 77 11.84 -5.57 -1.94
C VAL A 77 12.25 -6.81 -1.13
N ALA A 78 12.43 -6.67 0.18
CA ALA A 78 12.82 -7.76 1.06
C ALA A 78 11.78 -8.90 1.05
N ASN A 79 10.49 -8.57 0.93
CA ASN A 79 9.38 -9.51 0.95
C ASN A 79 8.90 -9.94 -0.45
N SER A 80 9.57 -9.51 -1.52
CA SER A 80 9.19 -9.83 -2.90
C SER A 80 9.04 -11.33 -3.18
N PHE A 81 8.06 -11.68 -4.01
CA PHE A 81 7.87 -13.03 -4.54
C PHE A 81 7.43 -13.00 -6.02
N PRO A 82 8.15 -13.69 -6.93
CA PRO A 82 9.45 -14.33 -6.72
C PRO A 82 10.50 -13.33 -6.19
N LYS A 83 11.53 -13.83 -5.52
CA LYS A 83 12.61 -12.97 -5.01
C LYS A 83 13.25 -12.21 -6.17
N ILE A 84 13.50 -10.91 -5.97
CA ILE A 84 14.26 -10.08 -6.90
C ILE A 84 15.70 -10.63 -6.97
N GLN A 85 16.27 -10.66 -8.19
CA GLN A 85 17.62 -11.16 -8.48
C GLN A 85 18.67 -10.04 -8.44
#